data_AF-A0A2T0TZ93-F1
#
_entry.id   AF-A0A2T0TZ93-F1
#
_cell.length_a   1.000
_cell.length_b   1.000
_cell.length_c   1.000
_cell.angle_alpha   90.00
_cell.angle_beta   90.00
_cell.angle_gamma   90.00
#
_symmetry.space_group_name_H-M   'P 1'
#
loop_
_entity.id
_entity.type
_entity.pdbx_description
1 polymer ?
#
loop_
_entity_poly.entity_id
_entity_poly.type
_entity_poly.pdbx_seq_one_letter_code
_entity_poly.pdbx_strand_id
1 'polypeptide(L)'
;MTGLLLDAPVVDGIPFARAGRDDLRAEVTGLLAAGETDRARVLLFADADDWWTEPPPPPDQLARVPAARTLREAMALLGMGRVADYFAHRWSDPTHLAGLALLQAHWPGGRPVVDVACGTGAHLRELSRRGAGDLLGVDVVWAKLWLARRFVCPGARYVCADLTAAPDLAVGTPAYVMCHDAFYFLRDKPAAAAAMRALAGDGGTVVVGHAHVADPHGQPLTPEGYAEVLGTGLLYDDDELTRSLLEGRPPRPSAPADLHASEAVALVAGDPLGPAPADLGEPLPPLSPNPLYRDGVLTWPSERYAAEYGPRSAYLPARWPDPLPADAARRRLLVDLPEAW
;
A
#
# COMPACT_ATOMS: atom_id res chain seq x y z
N MET A 1 -27.10 0.28 7.07
CA MET A 1 -26.34 1.09 6.11
C MET A 1 -26.51 2.54 6.53
N THR A 2 -25.54 3.10 7.25
CA THR A 2 -25.48 4.55 7.48
C THR A 2 -25.04 5.26 6.19
N GLY A 3 -25.47 6.50 5.99
CA GLY A 3 -25.60 7.14 4.65
C GLY A 3 -24.31 7.47 3.88
N LEU A 4 -23.13 7.46 4.51
CA LEU A 4 -21.91 8.04 3.91
C LEU A 4 -21.42 7.32 2.65
N LEU A 5 -21.57 5.99 2.56
CA LEU A 5 -21.24 5.23 1.35
C LEU A 5 -22.44 5.04 0.41
N LEU A 6 -23.66 5.15 0.92
CA LEU A 6 -24.88 5.08 0.10
C LEU A 6 -25.04 6.31 -0.80
N ASP A 7 -24.62 7.48 -0.32
CA ASP A 7 -24.79 8.76 -1.03
C ASP A 7 -23.51 9.19 -1.78
N ALA A 8 -22.44 8.40 -1.74
CA ALA A 8 -21.18 8.73 -2.40
C ALA A 8 -21.30 8.53 -3.93
N PRO A 9 -20.86 9.50 -4.76
CA PRO A 9 -20.79 9.28 -6.20
C PRO A 9 -19.82 8.14 -6.51
N VAL A 10 -20.19 7.30 -7.47
CA VAL A 10 -19.39 6.15 -7.91
C VAL A 10 -18.89 6.39 -9.32
N VAL A 11 -17.57 6.44 -9.49
CA VAL A 11 -16.91 6.55 -10.79
C VAL A 11 -16.09 5.28 -11.00
N ASP A 12 -16.21 4.64 -12.16
CA ASP A 12 -15.51 3.39 -12.52
C ASP A 12 -15.62 2.25 -11.47
N GLY A 13 -16.73 2.24 -10.70
CA GLY A 13 -16.98 1.27 -9.64
C GLY A 13 -16.27 1.56 -8.31
N ILE A 14 -15.71 2.77 -8.14
CA ILE A 14 -15.03 3.23 -6.92
C ILE A 14 -15.86 4.35 -6.29
N PRO A 15 -16.49 4.15 -5.13
CA PRO A 15 -17.17 5.20 -4.39
C PRO A 15 -16.18 6.29 -3.94
N PHE A 16 -16.57 7.56 -4.09
CA PHE A 16 -15.82 8.72 -3.61
C PHE A 16 -16.49 9.33 -2.37
N ALA A 17 -16.08 8.85 -1.20
CA ALA A 17 -16.56 9.23 0.13
C ALA A 17 -15.47 9.92 0.98
N ARG A 18 -14.56 10.67 0.33
CA ARG A 18 -13.47 11.36 1.01
C ARG A 18 -13.96 12.57 1.82
N ALA A 19 -13.64 12.59 3.11
CA ALA A 19 -13.90 13.72 3.98
C ALA A 19 -13.05 14.95 3.59
N GLY A 20 -13.59 16.16 3.78
CA GLY A 20 -12.88 17.41 3.46
C GLY A 20 -12.73 17.70 1.96
N ARG A 21 -13.57 17.07 1.13
CA ARG A 21 -13.67 17.30 -0.33
C ARG A 21 -15.13 17.47 -0.77
N ASP A 22 -15.94 18.15 0.03
CA ASP A 22 -17.40 18.26 -0.18
C ASP A 22 -17.77 18.94 -1.51
N ASP A 23 -17.07 20.02 -1.88
CA ASP A 23 -17.29 20.72 -3.15
C ASP A 23 -16.98 19.83 -4.36
N LEU A 24 -15.83 19.14 -4.33
CA LEU A 24 -15.46 18.18 -5.37
C LEU A 24 -16.48 17.04 -5.46
N ARG A 25 -16.93 16.51 -4.31
CA ARG A 25 -17.97 15.48 -4.28
C ARG A 25 -19.28 15.98 -4.91
N ALA A 26 -19.71 17.20 -4.59
CA ALA A 26 -20.92 17.79 -5.15
C ALA A 26 -20.81 18.00 -6.68
N GLU A 27 -19.66 18.48 -7.15
CA GLU A 27 -19.39 18.67 -8.59
C GLU A 27 -19.39 17.34 -9.35
N VAL A 28 -18.70 16.32 -8.82
CA VAL A 28 -18.69 14.96 -9.37
C VAL A 28 -20.11 14.38 -9.43
N THR A 29 -20.91 14.52 -8.37
CA THR A 29 -22.31 14.10 -8.37
C THR A 29 -23.13 14.81 -9.44
N GLY A 30 -22.96 16.12 -9.61
CA GLY A 30 -23.63 16.90 -10.65
C GLY A 30 -23.28 16.44 -12.06
N LEU A 31 -21.99 16.17 -12.33
CA LEU A 31 -21.52 15.65 -13.61
C LEU A 31 -22.08 14.25 -13.90
N LEU A 32 -22.12 13.37 -12.89
CA LEU A 32 -22.72 12.05 -13.04
C LEU A 32 -24.22 12.11 -13.35
N ALA A 33 -24.96 13.01 -12.68
CA ALA A 33 -26.37 13.24 -12.95
C ALA A 33 -26.62 13.77 -14.38
N ALA A 34 -25.66 14.51 -14.94
CA ALA A 34 -25.69 14.98 -16.33
C ALA A 34 -25.16 13.95 -17.37
N GLY A 35 -24.70 12.77 -16.94
CA GLY A 35 -24.11 11.76 -17.82
C GLY A 35 -22.67 12.05 -18.25
N GLU A 36 -21.99 13.00 -17.61
CA GLU A 36 -20.65 13.48 -17.96
C GLU A 36 -19.54 12.72 -17.18
N THR A 37 -19.55 11.38 -17.23
CA THR A 37 -18.64 10.53 -16.47
C THR A 37 -17.16 10.80 -16.77
N ASP A 38 -16.79 11.14 -18.00
CA ASP A 38 -15.40 11.43 -18.36
C ASP A 38 -14.87 12.69 -17.66
N ARG A 39 -15.71 13.73 -17.53
CA ARG A 39 -15.35 14.94 -16.79
C ARG A 39 -15.26 14.67 -15.30
N ALA A 40 -16.19 13.88 -14.75
CA ALA A 40 -16.14 13.45 -13.35
C ALA A 40 -14.82 12.71 -13.05
N ARG A 41 -14.39 11.83 -13.96
CA ARG A 41 -13.12 11.13 -13.85
C ARG A 41 -11.92 12.07 -13.87
N VAL A 42 -11.90 13.05 -14.78
CA VAL A 42 -10.81 14.05 -14.85
C VAL A 42 -10.69 14.85 -13.55
N LEU A 43 -11.82 15.25 -12.94
CA LEU A 43 -11.79 15.95 -11.64
C LEU A 43 -11.19 15.08 -10.54
N LEU A 44 -11.58 13.80 -10.46
CA LEU A 44 -11.05 12.88 -9.46
C LEU A 44 -9.57 12.53 -9.69
N PHE A 45 -9.10 12.50 -10.94
CA PHE A 45 -7.68 12.35 -11.26
C PHE A 45 -6.83 13.55 -10.86
N ALA A 46 -7.43 14.75 -10.80
CA ALA A 46 -6.74 15.97 -10.40
C ALA A 46 -6.63 16.11 -8.86
N ASP A 47 -7.37 15.32 -8.07
CA ASP A 47 -7.31 15.34 -6.62
C ASP A 47 -6.10 14.55 -6.08
N ALA A 48 -5.49 15.05 -5.01
CA ALA A 48 -4.30 14.47 -4.38
C ALA A 48 -4.41 14.49 -2.85
N ASP A 49 -3.50 13.78 -2.18
CA ASP A 49 -3.38 13.85 -0.73
C ASP A 49 -2.77 15.19 -0.29
N ASP A 50 -2.95 15.51 1.00
CA ASP A 50 -2.50 16.79 1.56
C ASP A 50 -0.96 16.89 1.68
N TRP A 51 -0.22 15.81 1.36
CA TRP A 51 1.24 15.78 1.33
C TRP A 51 1.80 16.05 -0.08
N TRP A 52 0.93 16.13 -1.08
CA TRP A 52 1.29 16.49 -2.44
C TRP A 52 1.25 18.01 -2.65
N THR A 53 2.35 18.58 -3.09
CA THR A 53 2.53 20.05 -3.22
C THR A 53 2.64 20.53 -4.67
N GLU A 54 2.68 19.62 -5.64
CA GLU A 54 2.73 19.98 -7.07
C GLU A 54 1.32 20.19 -7.62
N PRO A 55 1.12 21.08 -8.60
CA PRO A 55 -0.18 21.28 -9.22
C PRO A 55 -0.63 20.01 -9.97
N PRO A 56 -1.96 19.79 -10.12
CA PRO A 56 -2.45 18.68 -10.90
C PRO A 56 -2.08 18.85 -12.38
N PRO A 57 -1.92 17.75 -13.14
CA PRO A 57 -1.73 17.83 -14.59
C PRO A 57 -2.90 18.53 -15.30
N PRO A 58 -2.67 19.06 -16.52
CA PRO A 58 -3.72 19.66 -17.33
C PRO A 58 -4.89 18.70 -17.59
N PRO A 59 -6.15 19.18 -17.63
CA PRO A 59 -7.33 18.32 -17.86
C PRO A 59 -7.29 17.48 -19.14
N ASP A 60 -6.71 18.01 -20.23
CA ASP A 60 -6.55 17.30 -21.51
C ASP A 60 -5.53 16.16 -21.41
N GLN A 61 -4.51 16.31 -20.55
CA GLN A 61 -3.60 15.21 -20.21
C GLN A 61 -4.31 14.15 -19.38
N LEU A 62 -5.06 14.55 -18.35
CA LEU A 62 -5.81 13.63 -17.48
C LEU A 62 -6.89 12.85 -18.24
N ALA A 63 -7.53 13.47 -19.23
CA ALA A 63 -8.51 12.81 -20.10
C ALA A 63 -7.93 11.63 -20.89
N ARG A 64 -6.60 11.56 -21.06
CA ARG A 64 -5.93 10.45 -21.75
C ARG A 64 -5.61 9.26 -20.84
N VAL A 65 -5.70 9.41 -19.50
CA VAL A 65 -5.37 8.35 -18.54
C VAL A 65 -6.14 7.05 -18.79
N PRO A 66 -7.45 7.05 -19.08
CA PRO A 66 -8.20 5.80 -19.34
C PRO A 66 -7.71 5.02 -20.56
N ALA A 67 -7.04 5.69 -21.51
CA ALA A 67 -6.48 5.08 -22.71
C ALA A 67 -5.07 4.50 -22.49
N ALA A 68 -4.44 4.73 -21.33
CA ALA A 68 -3.13 4.19 -21.01
C ALA A 68 -3.14 2.66 -21.06
N ARG A 69 -2.13 2.08 -21.71
CA ARG A 69 -1.98 0.63 -21.88
C ARG A 69 -1.19 0.00 -20.75
N THR A 70 -0.35 0.78 -20.07
CA THR A 70 0.45 0.31 -18.93
C THR A 70 0.26 1.17 -17.70
N LEU A 71 0.56 0.59 -16.53
CA LEU A 71 0.58 1.26 -15.24
C LEU A 71 1.53 2.45 -15.28
N ARG A 72 2.73 2.29 -15.85
CA ARG A 72 3.71 3.38 -15.99
C ARG A 72 3.24 4.51 -16.89
N GLU A 73 2.59 4.20 -18.01
CA GLU A 73 1.99 5.22 -18.88
C GLU A 73 0.92 6.02 -18.13
N ALA A 74 0.05 5.33 -17.39
CA ALA A 74 -1.00 5.98 -16.62
C ALA A 74 -0.45 6.86 -15.50
N MET A 75 0.56 6.39 -14.74
CA MET A 75 1.22 7.17 -13.70
C MET A 75 1.93 8.41 -14.25
N ALA A 76 2.52 8.32 -15.46
CA ALA A 76 3.12 9.46 -16.13
C ALA A 76 2.08 10.51 -16.52
N LEU A 77 0.93 10.10 -17.07
CA LEU A 77 -0.18 11.00 -17.39
C LEU A 77 -0.80 11.63 -16.13
N LEU A 78 -0.83 10.90 -15.02
CA LEU A 78 -1.29 11.40 -13.72
C LEU A 78 -0.28 12.33 -13.03
N GLY A 79 0.93 12.50 -13.57
CA GLY A 79 1.95 13.37 -12.98
C GLY A 79 2.38 12.94 -11.57
N MET A 80 2.39 11.63 -11.28
CA MET A 80 2.64 11.12 -9.93
C MET A 80 4.09 11.27 -9.43
N GLY A 81 5.01 11.76 -10.28
CA GLY A 81 6.40 12.11 -9.90
C GLY A 81 7.07 11.05 -9.02
N ARG A 82 7.55 11.46 -7.84
CA ARG A 82 8.20 10.56 -6.85
C ARG A 82 7.35 9.35 -6.43
N VAL A 83 6.03 9.49 -6.44
CA VAL A 83 5.10 8.41 -6.08
C VAL A 83 5.01 7.38 -7.21
N ALA A 84 5.23 7.79 -8.47
CA ALA A 84 5.32 6.86 -9.60
C ALA A 84 6.56 5.97 -9.50
N ASP A 85 7.72 6.51 -9.11
CA ASP A 85 8.95 5.74 -8.89
C ASP A 85 8.72 4.66 -7.82
N TYR A 86 8.14 5.08 -6.68
CA TYR A 86 7.76 4.18 -5.59
C TYR A 86 6.85 3.04 -6.08
N PHE A 87 5.70 3.35 -6.68
CA PHE A 87 4.77 2.30 -7.12
C PHE A 87 5.31 1.41 -8.25
N ALA A 88 6.11 1.97 -9.17
CA ALA A 88 6.69 1.18 -10.26
C ALA A 88 7.70 0.15 -9.75
N HIS A 89 8.50 0.51 -8.72
CA HIS A 89 9.61 -0.31 -8.26
C HIS A 89 9.36 -1.03 -6.94
N ARG A 90 8.20 -0.81 -6.31
CA ARG A 90 7.77 -1.38 -5.02
C ARG A 90 8.06 -2.86 -4.81
N TRP A 91 7.94 -3.66 -5.86
CA TRP A 91 8.19 -5.11 -5.85
C TRP A 91 9.63 -5.48 -5.41
N SER A 92 10.54 -4.50 -5.43
CA SER A 92 11.93 -4.63 -5.02
C SER A 92 12.27 -3.91 -3.73
N ASP A 93 11.33 -3.13 -3.16
CA ASP A 93 11.64 -2.28 -2.01
C ASP A 93 11.83 -3.12 -0.75
N PRO A 94 12.81 -2.80 0.12
CA PRO A 94 12.93 -3.44 1.42
C PRO A 94 11.66 -3.29 2.25
N THR A 95 10.97 -2.15 2.15
CA THR A 95 9.71 -1.90 2.88
C THR A 95 8.57 -2.79 2.41
N HIS A 96 8.56 -3.19 1.14
CA HIS A 96 7.62 -4.19 0.62
C HIS A 96 7.98 -5.60 1.12
N LEU A 97 9.26 -5.97 1.12
CA LEU A 97 9.71 -7.25 1.67
C LEU A 97 9.40 -7.37 3.17
N ALA A 98 9.57 -6.29 3.93
CA ALA A 98 9.16 -6.25 5.33
C ALA A 98 7.65 -6.49 5.49
N GLY A 99 6.83 -5.85 4.65
CA GLY A 99 5.38 -6.09 4.60
C GLY A 99 5.01 -7.54 4.27
N LEU A 100 5.73 -8.16 3.32
CA LEU A 100 5.56 -9.58 2.99
C LEU A 100 5.95 -10.50 4.15
N ALA A 101 7.04 -10.22 4.88
CA ALA A 101 7.40 -10.98 6.07
C ALA A 101 6.35 -10.88 7.18
N LEU A 102 5.78 -9.69 7.36
CA LEU A 102 4.74 -9.45 8.34
C LEU A 102 3.45 -10.19 7.99
N LEU A 103 3.01 -10.12 6.73
CA LEU A 103 1.90 -10.92 6.19
C LEU A 103 2.16 -12.43 6.27
N GLN A 104 3.41 -12.86 6.04
CA GLN A 104 3.80 -14.26 6.15
C GLN A 104 3.73 -14.75 7.59
N ALA A 105 4.09 -13.92 8.57
CA ALA A 105 4.05 -14.28 9.98
C ALA A 105 2.62 -14.26 10.55
N HIS A 106 1.77 -13.36 10.06
CA HIS A 106 0.42 -13.09 10.59
C HIS A 106 -0.61 -13.13 9.46
N TRP A 107 -0.80 -14.30 8.86
CA TRP A 107 -1.62 -14.43 7.65
C TRP A 107 -3.11 -14.22 7.95
N PRO A 108 -3.89 -13.50 7.10
CA PRO A 108 -5.31 -13.23 7.36
C PRO A 108 -6.22 -14.47 7.41
N GLY A 109 -5.73 -15.63 6.98
CA GLY A 109 -6.52 -16.86 6.94
C GLY A 109 -7.71 -16.70 5.99
N GLY A 110 -8.92 -16.93 6.49
CA GLY A 110 -10.18 -16.71 5.76
C GLY A 110 -10.91 -15.42 6.12
N ARG A 111 -10.29 -14.51 6.89
CA ARG A 111 -10.93 -13.24 7.30
C ARG A 111 -11.00 -12.27 6.11
N PRO A 112 -12.06 -11.43 6.03
CA PRO A 112 -12.05 -10.27 5.15
C PRO A 112 -10.82 -9.40 5.40
N VAL A 113 -10.23 -8.88 4.33
CA VAL A 113 -9.03 -8.04 4.44
C VAL A 113 -9.37 -6.61 4.04
N VAL A 114 -8.96 -5.66 4.88
CA VAL A 114 -8.98 -4.24 4.55
C VAL A 114 -7.57 -3.67 4.58
N ASP A 115 -7.11 -3.15 3.45
CA ASP A 115 -5.85 -2.41 3.33
C ASP A 115 -6.14 -0.91 3.34
N VAL A 116 -5.70 -0.24 4.40
CA VAL A 116 -5.93 1.18 4.69
C VAL A 116 -4.74 1.98 4.18
N ALA A 117 -5.02 3.02 3.38
CA ALA A 117 -4.03 3.72 2.56
C ALA A 117 -3.32 2.74 1.61
N CYS A 118 -4.10 1.89 0.94
CA CYS A 118 -3.58 0.80 0.11
C CYS A 118 -2.78 1.26 -1.13
N GLY A 119 -2.83 2.55 -1.50
CA GLY A 119 -2.20 3.07 -2.70
C GLY A 119 -2.66 2.34 -3.94
N THR A 120 -1.72 1.71 -4.66
CA THR A 120 -2.00 0.90 -5.85
C THR A 120 -2.32 -0.57 -5.53
N GLY A 121 -2.42 -0.95 -4.26
CA GLY A 121 -2.87 -2.28 -3.83
C GLY A 121 -1.84 -3.40 -3.99
N ALA A 122 -0.55 -3.12 -3.78
CA ALA A 122 0.53 -4.11 -3.93
C ALA A 122 0.34 -5.34 -3.01
N HIS A 123 -0.02 -5.13 -1.74
CA HIS A 123 -0.29 -6.23 -0.80
C HIS A 123 -1.62 -6.94 -1.09
N LEU A 124 -2.66 -6.20 -1.51
CA LEU A 124 -3.91 -6.80 -1.97
C LEU A 124 -3.70 -7.70 -3.20
N ARG A 125 -2.82 -7.32 -4.13
CA ARG A 125 -2.44 -8.17 -5.26
C ARG A 125 -1.84 -9.48 -4.79
N GLU A 126 -0.90 -9.43 -3.85
CA GLU A 126 -0.26 -10.63 -3.31
C GLU A 126 -1.29 -11.57 -2.67
N LEU A 127 -2.15 -11.02 -1.81
CA LEU A 127 -3.24 -11.74 -1.17
C LEU A 127 -4.20 -12.37 -2.21
N SER A 128 -4.61 -11.59 -3.21
CA SER A 128 -5.51 -12.04 -4.28
C SER A 128 -4.91 -13.19 -5.08
N ARG A 129 -3.63 -13.09 -5.48
CA ARG A 129 -2.95 -14.13 -6.24
C ARG A 129 -2.74 -15.43 -5.44
N ARG A 130 -2.69 -15.33 -4.11
CA ARG A 130 -2.66 -16.48 -3.19
C ARG A 130 -4.04 -16.99 -2.77
N GLY A 131 -5.11 -16.44 -3.37
CA GLY A 131 -6.47 -16.93 -3.18
C GLY A 131 -7.18 -16.39 -1.94
N ALA A 132 -6.66 -15.34 -1.30
CA ALA A 132 -7.41 -14.65 -0.26
C ALA A 132 -8.67 -14.00 -0.86
N GLY A 133 -9.81 -14.21 -0.20
CA GLY A 133 -11.11 -13.66 -0.59
C GLY A 133 -11.46 -12.38 0.17
N ASP A 134 -12.50 -11.68 -0.29
CA ASP A 134 -13.05 -10.45 0.29
C ASP A 134 -11.98 -9.39 0.64
N LEU A 135 -11.40 -8.83 -0.43
CA LEU A 135 -10.35 -7.83 -0.37
C LEU A 135 -10.93 -6.43 -0.60
N LEU A 136 -10.67 -5.52 0.33
CA LEU A 136 -11.05 -4.11 0.25
C LEU A 136 -9.80 -3.22 0.38
N GLY A 137 -9.56 -2.37 -0.61
CA GLY A 137 -8.61 -1.27 -0.51
C GLY A 137 -9.31 0.05 -0.19
N VAL A 138 -8.78 0.78 0.78
CA VAL A 138 -9.20 2.13 1.13
C VAL A 138 -8.02 3.07 0.95
N ASP A 139 -8.23 4.19 0.26
CA ASP A 139 -7.23 5.26 0.14
C ASP A 139 -7.95 6.61 0.02
N VAL A 140 -7.25 7.70 0.32
CA VAL A 140 -7.78 9.06 0.16
C VAL A 140 -7.52 9.61 -1.25
N VAL A 141 -6.73 8.95 -2.08
CA VAL A 141 -6.44 9.40 -3.45
C VAL A 141 -7.11 8.48 -4.46
N TRP A 142 -8.19 8.96 -5.06
CA TRP A 142 -8.99 8.17 -6.01
C TRP A 142 -8.16 7.65 -7.20
N ALA A 143 -7.22 8.45 -7.71
CA ALA A 143 -6.33 8.04 -8.78
C ALA A 143 -5.49 6.78 -8.46
N LYS A 144 -5.03 6.63 -7.20
CA LYS A 144 -4.26 5.44 -6.77
C LYS A 144 -5.14 4.18 -6.81
N LEU A 145 -6.39 4.30 -6.35
CA LEU A 145 -7.38 3.22 -6.38
C LEU A 145 -7.78 2.83 -7.80
N TRP A 146 -7.89 3.82 -8.69
CA TRP A 146 -8.15 3.56 -10.11
C TRP A 146 -7.00 2.75 -10.74
N LEU A 147 -5.75 3.11 -10.48
CA LEU A 147 -4.58 2.33 -10.92
C LEU A 147 -4.58 0.92 -10.32
N ALA A 148 -4.91 0.80 -9.03
CA ALA A 148 -5.01 -0.48 -8.33
C ALA A 148 -6.00 -1.41 -9.04
N ARG A 149 -7.22 -0.93 -9.25
CA ARG A 149 -8.31 -1.66 -9.92
C ARG A 149 -8.00 -1.98 -11.37
N ARG A 150 -7.32 -1.08 -12.09
CA ARG A 150 -7.10 -1.20 -13.53
C ARG A 150 -5.91 -2.09 -13.90
N PHE A 151 -4.84 -2.05 -13.10
CA PHE A 151 -3.55 -2.63 -13.48
C PHE A 151 -3.00 -3.62 -12.45
N VAL A 152 -3.23 -3.42 -11.15
CA VAL A 152 -2.48 -4.13 -10.11
C VAL A 152 -3.29 -5.27 -9.47
N CYS A 153 -4.44 -4.97 -8.89
CA CYS A 153 -5.31 -5.96 -8.24
C CYS A 153 -6.79 -5.75 -8.63
N PRO A 154 -7.20 -6.09 -9.87
CA PRO A 154 -8.59 -5.93 -10.32
C PRO A 154 -9.61 -6.74 -9.52
N GLY A 155 -9.17 -7.80 -8.83
CA GLY A 155 -10.02 -8.68 -8.02
C GLY A 155 -10.47 -8.08 -6.67
N ALA A 156 -9.93 -6.93 -6.26
CA ALA A 156 -10.31 -6.27 -5.02
C ALA A 156 -11.43 -5.22 -5.23
N ARG A 157 -12.16 -4.93 -4.15
CA ARG A 157 -13.05 -3.76 -4.06
C ARG A 157 -12.24 -2.56 -3.59
N TYR A 158 -12.67 -1.36 -3.97
CA TYR A 158 -11.99 -0.12 -3.59
C TYR A 158 -12.97 0.96 -3.19
N VAL A 159 -12.61 1.73 -2.17
CA VAL A 159 -13.37 2.89 -1.70
C VAL A 159 -12.41 4.06 -1.46
N CYS A 160 -12.70 5.21 -2.07
CA CYS A 160 -11.95 6.43 -1.79
C CYS A 160 -12.55 7.10 -0.55
N ALA A 161 -11.91 6.95 0.60
CA ALA A 161 -12.39 7.48 1.87
C ALA A 161 -11.25 7.77 2.85
N ASP A 162 -11.55 8.65 3.81
CA ASP A 162 -10.73 8.81 5.02
C ASP A 162 -11.25 7.85 6.09
N LEU A 163 -10.42 6.91 6.54
CA LEU A 163 -10.82 5.95 7.57
C LEU A 163 -11.18 6.63 8.90
N THR A 164 -10.55 7.75 9.24
CA THR A 164 -10.81 8.48 10.50
C THR A 164 -12.22 9.09 10.54
N ALA A 165 -12.85 9.26 9.37
CA ALA A 165 -14.26 9.64 9.27
C ALA A 165 -15.24 8.47 9.53
N ALA A 166 -14.72 7.28 9.88
CA ALA A 166 -15.46 6.07 10.19
C ALA A 166 -16.57 5.72 9.17
N PRO A 167 -16.25 5.59 7.87
CA PRO A 167 -17.22 5.19 6.86
C PRO A 167 -17.74 3.76 7.12
N ASP A 168 -19.02 3.51 6.86
CA ASP A 168 -19.63 2.17 6.90
C ASP A 168 -19.18 1.35 5.67
N LEU A 169 -17.99 0.76 5.74
CA LEU A 169 -17.35 0.02 4.63
C LEU A 169 -18.02 -1.33 4.31
N ALA A 170 -19.06 -1.73 5.06
CA ALA A 170 -19.75 -3.01 4.92
C ALA A 170 -18.78 -4.22 4.88
N VAL A 171 -17.85 -4.27 5.84
CA VAL A 171 -16.86 -5.35 6.00
C VAL A 171 -17.36 -6.31 7.09
N GLY A 172 -17.29 -7.62 6.82
CA GLY A 172 -17.60 -8.64 7.81
C GLY A 172 -16.52 -8.72 8.91
N THR A 173 -16.93 -8.92 10.15
CA THR A 173 -16.02 -9.11 11.29
C THR A 173 -16.03 -10.56 11.79
N PRO A 174 -14.93 -11.08 12.35
CA PRO A 174 -13.63 -10.43 12.52
C PRO A 174 -12.87 -10.24 11.20
N ALA A 175 -12.30 -9.06 11.01
CA ALA A 175 -11.53 -8.69 9.82
C ALA A 175 -10.02 -8.60 10.13
N TYR A 176 -9.22 -8.71 9.07
CA TYR A 176 -7.80 -8.41 9.08
C TYR A 176 -7.60 -7.02 8.45
N VAL A 177 -7.26 -6.04 9.29
CA VAL A 177 -7.08 -4.65 8.85
C VAL A 177 -5.60 -4.34 8.84
N MET A 178 -5.07 -3.91 7.70
CA MET A 178 -3.67 -3.53 7.56
C MET A 178 -3.51 -2.08 7.12
N CYS A 179 -2.40 -1.45 7.51
CA CYS A 179 -1.96 -0.15 7.02
C CYS A 179 -0.44 -0.19 6.88
N HIS A 180 0.06 -0.17 5.65
CA HIS A 180 1.48 -0.36 5.39
C HIS A 180 2.06 0.90 4.76
N ASP A 181 3.19 1.39 5.28
CA ASP A 181 3.94 2.50 4.70
C ASP A 181 3.11 3.80 4.61
N ALA A 182 2.22 3.98 5.59
CA ALA A 182 1.26 5.08 5.60
C ALA A 182 0.84 5.57 6.99
N PHE A 183 0.89 4.73 8.04
CA PHE A 183 0.35 5.09 9.36
C PHE A 183 1.00 6.34 9.98
N TYR A 184 2.28 6.58 9.69
CA TYR A 184 3.01 7.76 10.16
C TYR A 184 2.56 9.08 9.50
N PHE A 185 1.92 9.02 8.33
CA PHE A 185 1.29 10.18 7.66
C PHE A 185 -0.11 10.52 8.22
N LEU A 186 -0.74 9.61 8.97
CA LEU A 186 -2.04 9.88 9.58
C LEU A 186 -1.86 10.87 10.73
N ARG A 187 -2.58 12.00 10.68
CA ARG A 187 -2.43 13.10 11.64
C ARG A 187 -2.89 12.69 13.05
N ASP A 188 -4.12 12.20 13.16
CA ASP A 188 -4.68 11.70 14.42
C ASP A 188 -4.50 10.17 14.52
N LYS A 189 -3.32 9.75 14.98
CA LYS A 189 -2.98 8.32 15.12
C LYS A 189 -3.87 7.57 16.12
N PRO A 190 -4.22 8.13 17.30
CA PRO A 190 -5.22 7.52 18.17
C PRO A 190 -6.57 7.28 17.49
N ALA A 191 -7.10 8.27 16.77
CA ALA A 191 -8.37 8.12 16.05
C ALA A 191 -8.26 7.09 14.91
N ALA A 192 -7.16 7.11 14.14
CA ALA A 192 -6.90 6.13 13.10
C ALA A 192 -6.82 4.69 13.66
N ALA A 193 -6.07 4.49 14.75
CA ALA A 193 -5.97 3.18 15.41
C ALA A 193 -7.32 2.72 15.96
N ALA A 194 -8.11 3.63 16.53
CA ALA A 194 -9.47 3.32 16.99
C ALA A 194 -10.38 2.91 15.82
N ALA A 195 -10.32 3.61 14.70
CA ALA A 195 -11.10 3.28 13.50
C ALA A 195 -10.66 1.94 12.89
N MET A 196 -9.36 1.66 12.83
CA MET A 196 -8.83 0.36 12.38
C MET A 196 -9.29 -0.78 13.29
N ARG A 197 -9.25 -0.59 14.63
CA ARG A 197 -9.76 -1.60 15.59
C ARG A 197 -11.26 -1.81 15.45
N ALA A 198 -12.04 -0.74 15.31
CA ALA A 198 -13.48 -0.85 15.11
C ALA A 198 -13.82 -1.61 13.82
N LEU A 199 -13.05 -1.38 12.76
CA LEU A 199 -13.19 -2.08 11.49
C LEU A 199 -12.78 -3.56 11.58
N ALA A 200 -11.72 -3.87 12.34
CA ALA A 200 -11.32 -5.25 12.62
C ALA A 200 -12.41 -6.01 13.40
N GLY A 201 -13.07 -5.32 14.33
CA GLY A 201 -14.07 -5.90 15.23
C GLY A 201 -13.47 -6.84 16.27
N ASP A 202 -14.33 -7.35 17.15
CA ASP A 202 -13.93 -8.31 18.18
C ASP A 202 -13.35 -9.59 17.55
N GLY A 203 -12.14 -9.97 17.97
CA GLY A 203 -11.41 -11.10 17.38
C GLY A 203 -10.72 -10.79 16.04
N GLY A 204 -10.73 -9.53 15.59
CA GLY A 204 -9.99 -9.09 14.42
C GLY A 204 -8.50 -8.84 14.69
N THR A 205 -7.75 -8.57 13.62
CA THR A 205 -6.32 -8.22 13.69
C THR A 205 -6.10 -6.86 13.08
N VAL A 206 -5.26 -6.04 13.71
CA VAL A 206 -4.75 -4.80 13.14
C VAL A 206 -3.25 -4.95 12.92
N VAL A 207 -2.79 -4.69 11.71
CA VAL A 207 -1.39 -4.78 11.31
C VAL A 207 -0.91 -3.46 10.74
N VAL A 208 0.14 -2.89 11.33
CA VAL A 208 0.80 -1.69 10.83
C VAL A 208 2.19 -2.07 10.40
N GLY A 209 2.54 -1.87 9.13
CA GLY A 209 3.88 -2.14 8.62
C GLY A 209 4.58 -0.86 8.21
N HIS A 210 5.91 -0.82 8.39
CA HIS A 210 6.75 0.30 8.00
C HIS A 210 6.27 1.67 8.55
N ALA A 211 6.17 1.79 9.87
CA ALA A 211 5.89 3.06 10.54
C ALA A 211 7.22 3.70 11.00
N HIS A 212 7.62 4.80 10.38
CA HIS A 212 8.87 5.48 10.75
C HIS A 212 8.90 5.89 12.22
N VAL A 213 10.06 5.69 12.83
CA VAL A 213 10.36 6.13 14.21
C VAL A 213 10.89 7.57 14.21
N ALA A 214 11.59 7.97 13.16
CA ALA A 214 12.12 9.32 12.98
C ALA A 214 12.22 9.68 11.49
N ASP A 215 11.10 10.10 10.89
CA ASP A 215 11.05 10.66 9.52
C ASP A 215 10.50 12.09 9.53
N PRO A 216 11.21 13.08 8.95
CA PRO A 216 10.74 14.46 8.83
C PRO A 216 9.57 14.66 7.84
N HIS A 217 9.26 13.69 6.97
CA HIS A 217 8.21 13.82 5.96
C HIS A 217 6.81 13.46 6.47
N GLY A 218 6.70 12.81 7.64
CA GLY A 218 5.44 12.53 8.31
C GLY A 218 5.39 13.06 9.75
N GLN A 219 4.60 12.39 10.61
CA GLN A 219 4.51 12.72 12.04
C GLN A 219 4.80 11.46 12.87
N PRO A 220 6.04 10.93 12.83
CA PRO A 220 6.38 9.66 13.48
C PRO A 220 6.15 9.69 14.99
N LEU A 221 5.95 8.52 15.58
CA LEU A 221 5.99 8.31 17.04
C LEU A 221 7.21 7.48 17.40
N THR A 222 7.59 7.48 18.69
CA THR A 222 8.54 6.49 19.19
C THR A 222 7.91 5.09 19.12
N PRO A 223 8.71 4.01 19.22
CA PRO A 223 8.18 2.65 19.26
C PRO A 223 7.16 2.45 20.38
N GLU A 224 7.38 3.02 21.56
CA GLU A 224 6.43 3.00 22.67
C GLU A 224 5.14 3.76 22.35
N GLY A 225 5.25 4.91 21.69
CA GLY A 225 4.08 5.68 21.27
C GLY A 225 3.20 4.91 20.28
N TYR A 226 3.81 4.20 19.33
CA TYR A 226 3.04 3.31 18.45
C TYR A 226 2.44 2.12 19.22
N ALA A 227 3.21 1.49 20.11
CA ALA A 227 2.75 0.38 20.95
C ALA A 227 1.53 0.79 21.80
N GLU A 228 1.56 1.97 22.40
CA GLU A 228 0.45 2.55 23.18
C GLU A 228 -0.78 2.83 22.31
N VAL A 229 -0.59 3.50 21.16
CA VAL A 229 -1.69 3.87 20.25
C VAL A 229 -2.39 2.62 19.69
N LEU A 230 -1.64 1.58 19.33
CA LEU A 230 -2.20 0.32 18.81
C LEU A 230 -2.66 -0.63 19.93
N GLY A 231 -2.14 -0.47 21.15
CA GLY A 231 -2.44 -1.32 22.29
C GLY A 231 -1.78 -2.69 22.19
N THR A 232 -0.51 -2.75 21.76
CA THR A 232 0.21 -4.02 21.55
C THR A 232 1.65 -3.98 22.03
N GLY A 233 2.17 -5.13 22.45
CA GLY A 233 3.59 -5.36 22.70
C GLY A 233 4.30 -6.14 21.58
N LEU A 234 3.59 -6.49 20.51
CA LEU A 234 4.14 -7.27 19.39
C LEU A 234 4.64 -6.33 18.30
N LEU A 235 5.94 -6.04 18.35
CA LEU A 235 6.63 -5.15 17.42
C LEU A 235 7.78 -5.87 16.72
N TYR A 236 8.11 -5.38 15.53
CA TYR A 236 9.24 -5.85 14.73
C TYR A 236 10.04 -4.66 14.22
N ASP A 237 11.35 -4.86 14.11
CA ASP A 237 12.25 -4.02 13.32
C ASP A 237 12.04 -4.31 11.82
N ASP A 238 11.89 -3.28 10.99
CA ASP A 238 11.61 -3.43 9.55
C ASP A 238 12.79 -4.09 8.80
N ASP A 239 14.02 -3.83 9.24
CA ASP A 239 15.23 -4.48 8.70
C ASP A 239 15.28 -5.97 9.07
N GLU A 240 14.81 -6.35 10.26
CA GLU A 240 14.67 -7.76 10.66
C GLU A 240 13.58 -8.48 9.86
N LEU A 241 12.45 -7.83 9.59
CA LEU A 241 11.43 -8.38 8.70
C LEU A 241 11.99 -8.65 7.32
N THR A 242 12.64 -7.64 6.70
CA THR A 242 13.28 -7.76 5.38
C THR A 242 14.30 -8.90 5.35
N ARG A 243 15.22 -8.94 6.33
CA ARG A 243 16.25 -9.97 6.45
C ARG A 243 15.66 -11.36 6.62
N SER A 244 14.66 -11.51 7.49
CA SER A 244 14.02 -12.79 7.75
C SER A 244 13.36 -13.38 6.49
N LEU A 245 12.73 -12.54 5.66
CA LEU A 245 12.16 -12.97 4.38
C LEU A 245 13.23 -13.48 3.42
N LEU A 246 14.32 -12.72 3.29
CA LEU A 246 15.45 -13.04 2.41
C LEU A 246 16.19 -14.30 2.86
N GLU A 247 16.24 -14.56 4.16
CA GLU A 247 16.86 -15.75 4.74
C GLU A 247 15.89 -16.96 4.84
N GLY A 248 14.61 -16.79 4.49
CA GLY A 248 13.61 -17.85 4.53
C GLY A 248 13.30 -18.34 5.95
N ARG A 249 13.31 -17.44 6.93
CA ARG A 249 13.06 -17.76 8.35
C ARG A 249 11.95 -16.89 8.95
N PRO A 250 11.33 -17.32 10.06
CA PRO A 250 10.40 -16.46 10.79
C PRO A 250 11.10 -15.19 11.32
N PRO A 251 10.41 -14.03 11.30
CA PRO A 251 10.92 -12.81 11.91
C PRO A 251 10.88 -12.90 13.44
N ARG A 252 11.81 -12.22 14.10
CA ARG A 252 11.86 -12.13 15.57
C ARG A 252 11.26 -10.80 16.03
N PRO A 253 10.28 -10.81 16.94
CA PRO A 253 9.80 -9.57 17.54
C PRO A 253 10.83 -9.00 18.52
N SER A 254 10.73 -7.69 18.77
CA SER A 254 11.59 -6.95 19.69
C SER A 254 10.75 -6.11 20.65
N ALA A 255 11.30 -5.80 21.82
CA ALA A 255 10.66 -4.86 22.74
C ALA A 255 10.72 -3.43 22.17
N PRO A 256 9.71 -2.57 22.41
CA PRO A 256 9.72 -1.18 21.94
C PRO A 256 11.00 -0.40 22.31
N ALA A 257 11.52 -0.62 23.52
CA ALA A 257 12.72 0.06 24.03
C ALA A 257 14.00 -0.27 23.21
N ASP A 258 14.01 -1.39 22.49
CA ASP A 258 15.15 -1.81 21.68
C ASP A 258 15.07 -1.30 20.23
N LEU A 259 13.97 -0.61 19.85
CA LEU A 259 13.65 -0.23 18.47
C LEU A 259 13.87 1.28 18.19
N HIS A 260 14.45 2.04 19.12
CA HIS A 260 14.70 3.48 18.90
C HIS A 260 15.71 3.77 17.79
N ALA A 261 16.59 2.81 17.50
CA ALA A 261 17.57 2.91 16.42
C ALA A 261 17.03 2.41 15.07
N SER A 262 15.85 1.77 15.05
CA SER A 262 15.21 1.33 13.81
C SER A 262 14.74 2.55 13.01
N GLU A 263 14.86 2.48 11.70
CA GLU A 263 14.31 3.50 10.81
C GLU A 263 12.78 3.48 10.82
N ALA A 264 12.19 2.29 10.82
CA ALA A 264 10.78 2.04 10.94
C ALA A 264 10.51 0.76 11.75
N VAL A 265 9.30 0.67 12.27
CA VAL A 265 8.80 -0.50 12.99
C VAL A 265 7.52 -1.02 12.36
N ALA A 266 7.23 -2.29 12.60
CA ALA A 266 5.93 -2.89 12.33
C ALA A 266 5.29 -3.36 13.63
N LEU A 267 3.96 -3.36 13.69
CA LEU A 267 3.16 -3.69 14.86
C LEU A 267 1.98 -4.60 14.48
N VAL A 268 1.62 -5.48 15.39
CA VAL A 268 0.46 -6.38 15.24
C VAL A 268 -0.36 -6.35 16.53
N ALA A 269 -1.66 -6.08 16.42
CA ALA A 269 -2.57 -5.97 17.55
C ALA A 269 -3.84 -6.82 17.32
N GLY A 270 -4.58 -7.07 18.41
CA GLY A 270 -5.80 -7.89 18.38
C GLY A 270 -5.50 -9.37 18.49
N ASP A 271 -6.19 -10.19 17.69
CA ASP A 271 -6.06 -11.65 17.66
C ASP A 271 -5.30 -12.10 16.40
N PRO A 272 -3.95 -12.04 16.38
CA PRO A 272 -3.17 -12.43 15.21
C PRO A 272 -3.30 -13.92 14.92
N LEU A 273 -3.39 -14.26 13.65
CA LEU A 273 -3.39 -15.63 13.17
C LEU A 273 -1.96 -16.13 12.91
N GLY A 274 -1.86 -17.42 12.61
CA GLY A 274 -0.59 -18.09 12.33
C GLY A 274 0.01 -17.73 10.96
N PRO A 275 1.12 -18.39 10.59
CA PRO A 275 1.85 -18.07 9.39
C PRO A 275 1.06 -18.42 8.11
N ALA A 276 1.46 -17.80 7.01
CA ALA A 276 0.89 -18.07 5.69
C ALA A 276 1.06 -19.54 5.29
N PRO A 277 0.12 -20.10 4.52
CA PRO A 277 0.21 -21.49 4.03
C PRO A 277 1.29 -21.67 2.94
N ALA A 278 1.98 -20.60 2.55
CA ALA A 278 3.01 -20.59 1.52
C ALA A 278 4.09 -19.55 1.85
N ASP A 279 5.27 -19.70 1.24
CA ASP A 279 6.37 -18.75 1.35
C ASP A 279 6.10 -17.52 0.48
N LEU A 280 6.00 -16.34 1.10
CA LEU A 280 5.84 -15.03 0.44
C LEU A 280 7.18 -14.44 0.01
N GLY A 281 8.30 -15.00 0.46
CA GLY A 281 9.62 -14.71 -0.08
C GLY A 281 9.78 -15.20 -1.51
N GLU A 282 9.03 -16.22 -1.92
CA GLU A 282 8.97 -16.71 -3.30
C GLU A 282 7.83 -16.01 -4.08
N PRO A 283 8.16 -15.12 -5.04
CA PRO A 283 7.15 -14.44 -5.84
C PRO A 283 6.49 -15.40 -6.83
N LEU A 284 5.21 -15.18 -7.11
CA LEU A 284 4.44 -16.07 -7.98
C LEU A 284 4.69 -15.78 -9.48
N PRO A 285 4.86 -16.80 -10.35
CA PRO A 285 5.11 -16.59 -11.78
C PRO A 285 3.91 -16.00 -12.54
N PRO A 286 4.10 -15.40 -13.73
CA PRO A 286 5.37 -15.26 -14.44
C PRO A 286 6.30 -14.21 -13.80
N LEU A 287 7.61 -14.48 -13.83
CA LEU A 287 8.63 -13.58 -13.30
C LEU A 287 9.36 -12.86 -14.43
N SER A 288 9.68 -11.59 -14.20
CA SER A 288 10.43 -10.73 -15.11
C SER A 288 11.75 -10.29 -14.46
N PRO A 289 12.82 -10.03 -15.25
CA PRO A 289 14.00 -9.35 -14.74
C PRO A 289 13.64 -8.04 -14.04
N ASN A 290 14.28 -7.76 -12.91
CA ASN A 290 14.01 -6.56 -12.14
C ASN A 290 14.28 -5.28 -12.97
N PRO A 291 13.27 -4.39 -13.12
CA PRO A 291 13.42 -3.15 -13.90
C PRO A 291 14.46 -2.16 -13.37
N LEU A 292 15.00 -2.37 -12.17
CA LEU A 292 16.14 -1.61 -11.64
C LEU A 292 17.45 -1.96 -12.36
N TYR A 293 17.53 -3.05 -13.13
CA TYR A 293 18.73 -3.39 -13.90
C TYR A 293 18.58 -2.90 -15.34
N ARG A 294 19.44 -1.96 -15.75
CA ARG A 294 19.55 -1.47 -17.14
C ARG A 294 20.92 -1.88 -17.67
N ASP A 295 20.94 -2.57 -18.81
CA ASP A 295 22.16 -3.12 -19.40
C ASP A 295 23.03 -3.91 -18.41
N GLY A 296 22.37 -4.64 -17.49
CA GLY A 296 23.02 -5.45 -16.47
C GLY A 296 23.60 -4.66 -15.28
N VAL A 297 23.27 -3.37 -15.13
CA VAL A 297 23.75 -2.52 -14.02
C VAL A 297 22.56 -2.03 -13.18
N LEU A 298 22.69 -2.13 -11.86
CA LEU A 298 21.70 -1.60 -10.93
C LEU A 298 21.62 -0.07 -11.07
N THR A 299 20.46 0.42 -11.48
CA THR A 299 20.18 1.81 -11.82
C THR A 299 18.89 2.25 -11.11
N TRP A 300 19.04 3.16 -10.16
CA TRP A 300 17.92 3.75 -9.44
C TRP A 300 17.10 4.69 -10.35
N PRO A 301 15.77 4.74 -10.21
CA PRO A 301 14.91 5.59 -11.05
C PRO A 301 15.15 7.09 -10.81
N SER A 302 15.54 7.47 -9.59
CA SER A 302 15.88 8.84 -9.20
C SER A 302 16.86 8.86 -8.01
N GLU A 303 17.51 10.00 -7.79
CA GLU A 303 18.41 10.21 -6.64
C GLU A 303 17.66 10.09 -5.30
N ARG A 304 16.43 10.60 -5.25
CA ARG A 304 15.57 10.47 -4.07
C ARG A 304 15.32 9.00 -3.74
N TYR A 305 14.86 8.22 -4.71
CA TYR A 305 14.61 6.79 -4.52
C TYR A 305 15.90 6.05 -4.10
N ALA A 306 17.04 6.39 -4.71
CA ALA A 306 18.33 5.82 -4.35
C ALA A 306 18.71 6.10 -2.88
N ALA A 307 18.50 7.32 -2.40
CA ALA A 307 18.78 7.71 -1.03
C ALA A 307 17.86 7.00 -0.02
N GLU A 308 16.60 6.79 -0.38
CA GLU A 308 15.56 6.21 0.49
C GLU A 308 15.69 4.67 0.61
N TYR A 309 15.85 3.98 -0.52
CA TYR A 309 15.81 2.50 -0.56
C TYR A 309 17.18 1.86 -0.75
N GLY A 310 18.14 2.57 -1.38
CA GLY A 310 19.45 2.04 -1.70
C GLY A 310 20.23 1.48 -0.51
N PRO A 311 20.35 2.21 0.63
CA PRO A 311 21.10 1.74 1.80
C PRO A 311 20.62 0.39 2.37
N ARG A 312 19.34 0.05 2.17
CA ARG A 312 18.70 -1.17 2.69
C ARG A 312 18.51 -2.27 1.63
N SER A 313 18.98 -2.03 0.41
CA SER A 313 18.81 -2.94 -0.73
C SER A 313 20.07 -3.76 -1.03
N ALA A 314 20.87 -4.10 -0.02
CA ALA A 314 22.14 -4.82 -0.18
C ALA A 314 22.00 -6.23 -0.82
N TYR A 315 20.79 -6.78 -0.86
CA TYR A 315 20.47 -8.02 -1.57
C TYR A 315 20.40 -7.85 -3.10
N LEU A 316 20.39 -6.62 -3.60
CA LEU A 316 20.52 -6.29 -5.02
C LEU A 316 22.00 -6.00 -5.36
N PRO A 317 22.71 -6.92 -6.04
CA PRO A 317 24.08 -6.67 -6.47
C PRO A 317 24.17 -5.52 -7.48
N ALA A 318 25.29 -4.80 -7.48
CA ALA A 318 25.51 -3.67 -8.40
C ALA A 318 25.50 -4.08 -9.89
N ARG A 319 25.77 -5.35 -10.19
CA ARG A 319 25.74 -5.93 -11.53
C ARG A 319 24.86 -7.17 -11.56
N TRP A 320 24.18 -7.38 -12.68
CA TRP A 320 23.37 -8.56 -12.93
C TRP A 320 24.23 -9.83 -12.85
N PRO A 321 23.85 -10.80 -12.00
CA PRO A 321 24.58 -12.07 -11.93
C PRO A 321 24.35 -12.94 -13.16
N ASP A 322 25.43 -13.50 -13.70
CA ASP A 322 25.39 -14.52 -14.75
C ASP A 322 26.39 -15.65 -14.40
N PRO A 323 25.94 -16.88 -14.09
CA PRO A 323 24.54 -17.31 -14.05
C PRO A 323 23.76 -16.68 -12.89
N LEU A 324 22.42 -16.66 -13.01
CA LEU A 324 21.55 -16.27 -11.90
C LEU A 324 21.71 -17.23 -10.71
N PRO A 325 21.76 -16.71 -9.46
CA PRO A 325 21.79 -17.55 -8.29
C PRO A 325 20.46 -18.27 -8.08
N ALA A 326 20.47 -19.39 -7.35
CA ALA A 326 19.27 -20.19 -7.11
C ALA A 326 18.15 -19.43 -6.35
N ASP A 327 18.51 -18.43 -5.56
CA ASP A 327 17.61 -17.57 -4.78
C ASP A 327 17.29 -16.23 -5.49
N ALA A 328 17.50 -16.15 -6.83
CA ALA A 328 17.31 -14.93 -7.61
C ALA A 328 15.92 -14.29 -7.43
N ALA A 329 14.86 -15.10 -7.35
CA ALA A 329 13.50 -14.61 -7.15
C ALA A 329 13.30 -14.03 -5.74
N ARG A 330 13.80 -14.71 -4.71
CA ARG A 330 13.77 -14.23 -3.32
C ARG A 330 14.51 -12.92 -3.14
N ARG A 331 15.67 -12.76 -3.78
CA ARG A 331 16.46 -11.51 -3.80
C ARG A 331 15.85 -10.41 -4.67
N ARG A 332 14.71 -10.66 -5.34
CA ARG A 332 14.10 -9.73 -6.29
C ARG A 332 15.01 -9.37 -7.46
N LEU A 333 15.91 -10.26 -7.88
CA LEU A 333 16.52 -10.19 -9.22
C LEU A 333 15.48 -10.51 -10.30
N LEU A 334 14.56 -11.42 -9.96
CA LEU A 334 13.35 -11.71 -10.71
C LEU A 334 12.14 -11.28 -9.87
N VAL A 335 11.22 -10.55 -10.48
CA VAL A 335 10.05 -9.94 -9.81
C VAL A 335 8.76 -10.26 -10.55
N ASP A 336 7.66 -10.37 -9.84
CA ASP A 336 6.34 -10.66 -10.36
C ASP A 336 5.54 -9.38 -10.62
N LEU A 337 5.83 -8.71 -11.73
CA LEU A 337 5.17 -7.46 -12.08
C LEU A 337 3.68 -7.66 -12.43
N PRO A 338 2.84 -6.61 -12.28
CA PRO A 338 1.54 -6.57 -12.95
C PRO A 338 1.67 -6.83 -14.45
N GLU A 339 0.68 -7.50 -15.06
CA GLU A 339 0.73 -7.89 -16.48
C GLU A 339 0.94 -6.68 -17.40
N ALA A 340 0.33 -5.56 -17.07
CA ALA A 340 0.42 -4.29 -17.79
C ALA A 340 1.28 -3.27 -17.03
N TRP A 341 2.45 -3.65 -16.50
CA TRP A 341 3.39 -2.74 -15.82
C TRP A 341 3.90 -1.61 -16.72
#